data_AF-A0A924ZLS5-F1
#
_entry.id   AF-A0A924ZLS5-F1
#
_cell.length_a   1.000
_cell.length_b   1.000
_cell.length_c   1.000
_cell.angle_alpha   90.00
_cell.angle_beta   90.00
_cell.angle_gamma   90.00
#
_symmetry.space_group_name_H-M   'P 1'
#
loop_
_entity.id
_entity.type
_entity.pdbx_description
1 polymer ?
#
loop_
_entity_poly.entity_id
_entity_poly.type
_entity_poly.pdbx_seq_one_letter_code
_entity_poly.pdbx_strand_id
1 'polypeptide(L)' 'ANIKARIIDRITAYRLKDAPNKATIRVSIGGRTISESPLDGWTLELDNSVYFIKFHGAAIPQADEAISVDYTPAGAA' A
#
# COMPACT_ATOMS: atom_id res chain seq x y z
N ALA A 1 11.09 -34.92 -3.70
CA ALA A 1 11.10 -33.79 -2.75
C ALA A 1 10.11 -32.74 -3.26
N ASN A 2 8.99 -32.55 -2.57
CA ASN A 2 7.91 -31.68 -3.02
C ASN A 2 8.16 -30.27 -2.47
N ILE A 3 8.95 -29.46 -3.19
CA ILE A 3 9.17 -28.05 -2.83
C ILE A 3 7.92 -27.30 -3.27
N LYS A 4 6.95 -27.20 -2.37
CA LYS A 4 5.90 -26.18 -2.43
C LYS A 4 6.59 -24.84 -2.18
N ALA A 5 7.21 -24.28 -3.22
CA ALA A 5 7.63 -22.89 -3.22
C ALA A 5 6.36 -22.06 -3.04
N ARG A 6 6.07 -21.70 -1.79
CA ARG A 6 5.05 -20.73 -1.47
C ARG A 6 5.61 -19.44 -2.05
N ILE A 7 5.16 -19.08 -3.25
CA ILE A 7 5.46 -17.78 -3.85
C ILE A 7 4.82 -16.77 -2.90
N ILE A 8 5.63 -16.27 -1.97
CA ILE A 8 5.27 -15.13 -1.15
C ILE A 8 5.41 -13.96 -2.11
N ASP A 9 4.34 -13.66 -2.84
CA ASP A 9 4.25 -12.44 -3.62
C ASP A 9 4.31 -11.29 -2.63
N ARG A 10 5.49 -10.65 -2.55
CA ARG A 10 5.66 -9.40 -1.81
C ARG A 10 4.81 -8.35 -2.52
N ILE A 11 3.68 -7.99 -1.92
CA ILE A 11 2.82 -6.92 -2.43
C ILE A 11 3.57 -5.60 -2.21
N THR A 12 4.21 -5.08 -3.25
CA THR A 12 4.92 -3.79 -3.22
C THR A 12 4.00 -2.61 -3.53
N ALA A 13 2.78 -2.87 -3.99
CA ALA A 13 1.80 -1.85 -4.31
C ALA A 13 0.37 -2.27 -3.96
N TYR A 14 -0.41 -1.33 -3.44
CA TYR A 14 -1.83 -1.50 -3.13
C TYR A 14 -2.66 -0.59 -4.03
N ARG A 15 -3.49 -1.18 -4.89
CA ARG A 15 -4.36 -0.44 -5.81
C ARG A 15 -5.51 0.23 -5.07
N LEU A 16 -5.71 1.53 -5.30
CA LEU A 16 -6.86 2.27 -4.81
C LEU A 16 -8.04 2.13 -5.77
N LYS A 17 -9.25 2.20 -5.22
CA LYS A 17 -10.48 2.05 -6.00
C LYS A 17 -10.76 3.29 -6.86
N ASP A 18 -10.45 4.46 -6.32
CA ASP A 18 -10.77 5.77 -6.88
C ASP A 18 -9.65 6.77 -6.58
N ALA A 19 -9.73 7.96 -7.18
CA ALA A 19 -8.81 9.06 -6.87
C ALA A 19 -8.90 9.46 -5.39
N PRO A 20 -7.83 9.30 -4.59
CA PRO A 20 -7.87 9.65 -3.17
C PRO A 20 -7.60 11.14 -2.95
N ASN A 21 -8.15 11.70 -1.88
CA ASN A 21 -7.59 12.89 -1.27
C ASN A 21 -6.34 12.51 -0.46
N LYS A 22 -5.16 12.79 -1.02
CA LYS A 22 -3.87 12.38 -0.45
C LYS A 22 -3.69 12.73 1.03
N ALA A 23 -4.16 13.90 1.46
CA ALA A 23 -4.02 14.34 2.84
C ALA A 23 -4.81 13.50 3.86
N THR A 24 -5.77 12.70 3.38
CA THR A 24 -6.60 11.83 4.22
C THR A 24 -6.11 10.38 4.27
N ILE A 25 -5.10 10.03 3.46
CA ILE A 25 -4.60 8.67 3.35
C ILE A 25 -3.96 8.25 4.67
N ARG A 26 -4.45 7.14 5.23
CA ARG A 26 -3.87 6.45 6.38
C ARG A 26 -3.54 5.03 5.97
N VAL A 27 -2.26 4.69 6.07
CA VAL A 27 -1.75 3.36 5.73
C VAL A 27 -1.36 2.65 7.02
N SER A 28 -1.82 1.41 7.16
CA SER A 28 -1.41 0.53 8.25
C SER A 28 -1.01 -0.85 7.73
N ILE A 29 0.09 -1.39 8.24
CA ILE A 29 0.62 -2.71 7.87
C ILE A 29 0.79 -3.52 9.14
N GLY A 30 0.13 -4.67 9.24
CA GLY A 30 0.16 -5.49 10.46
C GLY A 30 -0.28 -4.73 11.72
N GLY A 31 -1.19 -3.75 11.57
CA GLY A 31 -1.65 -2.88 12.65
C GLY A 31 -0.73 -1.69 12.99
N ARG A 32 0.40 -1.53 12.30
CA ARG A 32 1.33 -0.41 12.49
C ARG A 32 1.04 0.69 11.47
N THR A 33 0.81 1.91 11.93
CA THR A 33 0.65 3.07 11.03
C THR A 33 1.98 3.40 10.35
N ILE A 34 1.94 3.58 9.04
CA ILE A 34 3.11 3.88 8.21
C ILE A 34 3.00 5.31 7.69
N SER A 35 4.08 6.08 7.85
CA SER A 35 4.19 7.43 7.35
C SER A 35 4.44 7.47 5.84
N GLU A 36 4.02 8.56 5.19
CA GLU A 36 4.42 8.83 3.81
C GLU A 36 5.94 9.05 3.75
N SER A 37 6.65 8.24 2.98
CA SER A 37 8.10 8.34 2.79
C SER A 37 8.55 7.52 1.59
N PRO A 38 9.40 8.07 0.70
CA PRO A 38 9.98 7.33 -0.42
C PRO A 38 11.11 6.38 -0.01
N LEU A 39 11.53 6.38 1.26
CA LEU A 39 12.63 5.54 1.75
C LEU A 39 12.12 4.34 2.54
N ASP A 40 11.28 4.58 3.55
CA ASP A 40 10.84 3.56 4.52
C ASP A 40 9.33 3.66 4.84
N GLY A 41 8.55 4.16 3.88
CA GLY A 41 7.13 4.39 4.06
C GLY A 41 6.35 4.04 2.82
N TRP A 42 5.36 4.86 2.52
CA TRP A 42 4.60 4.75 1.29
C TRP A 42 4.66 6.01 0.45
N THR A 43 4.44 5.86 -0.86
CA THR A 43 4.15 6.97 -1.78
C THR A 43 2.85 6.71 -2.52
N LEU A 44 2.14 7.78 -2.86
CA LEU A 44 0.98 7.71 -3.77
C LEU A 44 1.49 7.87 -5.20
N GLU A 45 1.20 6.89 -6.04
CA GLU A 45 1.56 6.87 -7.45
C GLU A 45 0.29 6.82 -8.31
N LEU A 46 0.42 7.28 -9.55
CA LEU A 46 -0.63 7.26 -10.56
C LEU A 46 -0.06 6.63 -11.84
N ASP A 47 -0.63 5.50 -12.26
CA ASP A 47 -0.28 4.84 -13.52
C ASP A 47 -1.56 4.52 -14.29
N ASN A 48 -1.62 4.88 -15.57
CA ASN A 48 -2.78 4.62 -16.44
C ASN A 48 -4.15 5.00 -15.82
N SER A 49 -4.22 6.16 -15.14
CA SER A 49 -5.41 6.63 -14.40
C SER A 49 -5.82 5.78 -13.19
N VAL A 50 -4.96 4.86 -12.76
CA VAL A 50 -5.13 4.03 -11.57
C VAL A 50 -4.18 4.52 -10.49
N TYR A 51 -4.73 4.87 -9.33
CA TYR A 51 -3.94 5.24 -8.17
C TYR A 51 -3.52 3.99 -7.40
N PHE A 52 -2.29 3.99 -6.90
CA PHE A 52 -1.79 2.94 -6.02
C PHE A 52 -0.86 3.51 -4.95
N ILE A 53 -0.86 2.86 -3.80
CA ILE A 53 0.09 3.09 -2.71
C ILE A 53 1.28 2.18 -2.95
N LYS A 54 2.46 2.74 -3.20
CA LYS A 54 3.70 1.98 -3.32
C LYS A 54 4.41 1.96 -1.98
N PHE A 55 4.83 0.77 -1.53
CA PHE A 55 5.55 0.58 -0.28
C PHE A 55 7.05 0.52 -0.52
N HIS A 56 7.82 1.14 0.38
CA HIS A 56 9.29 1.26 0.30
C HIS A 56 9.96 0.78 1.58
N GLY A 57 11.19 0.29 1.45
CA GLY A 57 12.06 -0.05 2.58
C GLY A 57 11.38 -0.87 3.67
N ALA A 58 11.46 -0.39 4.92
CA ALA A 58 10.89 -1.05 6.09
C ALA A 58 9.34 -1.15 6.10
N ALA A 59 8.66 -0.44 5.21
CA ALA A 59 7.21 -0.50 5.04
C ALA A 59 6.75 -1.50 3.99
N ILE A 60 7.65 -2.27 3.36
CA ILE A 60 7.24 -3.37 2.49
C ILE A 60 6.57 -4.47 3.34
N PRO A 61 5.29 -4.79 3.11
CA PRO A 61 4.58 -5.81 3.89
C PRO A 61 5.26 -7.17 3.81
N GLN A 62 5.36 -7.85 4.94
CA GLN A 62 5.72 -9.27 4.97
C GLN A 62 4.52 -10.15 4.58
N ALA A 63 4.78 -11.42 4.28
CA ALA A 63 3.80 -12.39 3.75
C ALA A 63 2.47 -12.44 4.50
N ASP A 64 2.52 -12.30 5.83
CA ASP A 64 1.40 -12.49 6.73
C ASP A 64 0.87 -11.16 7.28
N GLU A 65 1.40 -10.02 6.83
CA GLU A 65 0.95 -8.70 7.28
C GLU A 65 -0.25 -8.21 6.48
N ALA A 66 -1.35 -7.91 7.18
CA ALA A 66 -2.51 -7.28 6.58
C ALA A 66 -2.22 -5.81 6.24
N ILE A 67 -2.62 -5.40 5.03
CA ILE A 67 -2.54 -4.03 4.55
C ILE A 67 -3.92 -3.37 4.71
N SER A 68 -3.98 -2.25 5.40
CA SER A 68 -5.16 -1.37 5.46
C SER A 68 -4.80 0.00 4.91
N VAL A 69 -5.62 0.49 3.97
CA VAL A 69 -5.49 1.84 3.43
C VAL A 69 -6.84 2.52 3.49
N ASP A 70 -6.95 3.50 4.38
CA ASP A 70 -8.16 4.30 4.58
C ASP A 70 -7.94 5.70 3.98
N TYR A 71 -8.91 6.18 3.21
CA TYR A 71 -8.86 7.50 2.57
C TYR A 71 -10.25 7.99 2.19
N THR A 72 -10.39 9.30 2.07
CA THR A 72 -11.58 9.93 1.47
C THR A 72 -11.34 10.12 -0.03
N PRO A 73 -12.27 9.75 -0.93
CA PRO A 73 -12.14 10.05 -2.36
C PRO A 73 -12.08 11.56 -2.62
N ALA A 74 -11.28 12.00 -3.60
CA ALA A 74 -11.09 13.41 -3.92
C ALA A 74 -12.37 14.11 -4.43
N GLY A 75 -13.33 13.34 -4.94
CA GLY A 75 -14.62 13.84 -5.45
C GLY A 75 -15.83 13.58 -4.55
N ALA A 76 -15.62 13.07 -3.32
CA ALA A 76 -16.71 12.92 -2.37
C ALA A 76 -17.04 14.31 -1.76
N ALA A 77 -18.08 14.95 -2.31
CA ALA A 77 -18.69 16.17 -1.78
C ALA A 77 -19.89 15.83 -0.90
#